data_AF-A0A0M2K6J4-F1
#
_entry.id   AF-A0A0M2K6J4-F1
#
_cell.length_a   1.000
_cell.length_b   1.000
_cell.length_c   1.000
_cell.angle_alpha   90.00
_cell.angle_beta   90.00
_cell.angle_gamma   90.00
#
_symmetry.space_group_name_H-M   'P 1'
#
loop_
_entity.id
_entity.type
_entity.pdbx_description
1 polymer ?
#
loop_
_entity_poly.entity_id
_entity_poly.type
_entity_poly.pdbx_seq_one_letter_code
_entity_poly.pdbx_strand_id
1 'polypeptide(L)'
;MLVDPDVLRAFAGQVEEASSAIKTVDVGHTAATAADGLPGSTTQWAVRLVGGHLTTLADAIAANVMKMGSAVRGAGDTFQVVVCR
;
A
#
# COMPACT_ATOMS: atom_id res chain seq x y z
N MET A 1 -29.12 1.08 4.24
CA MET A 1 -28.30 1.40 3.06
C MET A 1 -28.12 0.10 2.31
N LEU A 2 -28.62 -0.01 1.07
CA LEU A 2 -28.53 -1.23 0.27
C LEU A 2 -27.21 -1.20 -0.50
N VAL A 3 -26.13 -1.65 0.15
CA VAL A 3 -24.85 -1.87 -0.51
C VAL A 3 -24.66 -3.37 -0.62
N ASP A 4 -24.29 -3.83 -1.81
CA ASP A 4 -24.01 -5.24 -2.06
C ASP A 4 -22.71 -5.65 -1.33
N PRO A 5 -22.77 -6.63 -0.40
CA PRO A 5 -21.60 -7.07 0.36
C PRO A 5 -20.52 -7.72 -0.52
N ASP A 6 -20.88 -8.29 -1.67
CA ASP A 6 -19.90 -8.90 -2.58
C ASP A 6 -19.08 -7.83 -3.32
N VAL A 7 -19.69 -6.68 -3.61
CA VAL A 7 -18.98 -5.50 -4.12
C VAL A 7 -17.97 -4.98 -3.08
N LEU A 8 -18.33 -4.98 -1.80
CA LEU A 8 -17.42 -4.55 -0.73
C LEU A 8 -16.25 -5.53 -0.54
N ARG A 9 -16.49 -6.85 -0.65
CA ARG A 9 -15.41 -7.86 -0.63
C ARG A 9 -14.50 -7.73 -1.84
N ALA A 10 -15.04 -7.56 -3.04
CA ALA A 10 -14.25 -7.37 -4.25
C ALA A 10 -13.37 -6.11 -4.17
N PHE A 11 -13.93 -4.99 -3.67
CA PHE A 11 -13.17 -3.77 -3.43
C PHE A 11 -12.04 -3.99 -2.40
N ALA A 12 -12.33 -4.69 -1.30
CA ALA A 12 -11.31 -5.00 -0.30
C ALA A 12 -10.15 -5.84 -0.88
N GLY A 13 -10.46 -6.78 -1.80
CA GLY A 13 -9.44 -7.54 -2.54
C GLY A 13 -8.57 -6.68 -3.44
N GLN A 14 -9.19 -5.80 -4.24
CA GLN A 14 -8.44 -4.87 -5.12
C GLN A 14 -7.52 -3.93 -4.33
N VAL A 15 -7.97 -3.48 -3.15
CA VAL A 15 -7.17 -2.65 -2.26
C VAL A 15 -5.95 -3.40 -1.71
N GLU A 16 -6.10 -4.68 -1.37
CA GLU A 16 -5.01 -5.53 -0.91
C GLU A 16 -3.98 -5.80 -2.02
N GLU A 17 -4.44 -6.08 -3.24
CA GLU A 17 -3.60 -6.20 -4.44
C GLU A 17 -2.83 -4.90 -4.73
N ALA A 18 -3.51 -3.75 -4.68
CA ALA A 18 -2.89 -2.45 -4.91
C ALA A 18 -1.82 -2.12 -3.84
N SER A 19 -2.11 -2.40 -2.56
CA SER A 19 -1.14 -2.23 -1.47
C SER A 19 0.09 -3.11 -1.65
N SER A 20 -0.12 -4.37 -2.08
CA SER A 20 0.97 -5.31 -2.39
C SER A 20 1.83 -4.80 -3.55
N ALA A 21 1.20 -4.38 -4.66
CA ALA A 21 1.90 -3.85 -5.83
C ALA A 21 2.77 -2.64 -5.49
N ILE A 22 2.28 -1.71 -4.64
CA ILE A 22 3.04 -0.56 -4.17
C ILE A 22 4.31 -0.99 -3.42
N LYS A 23 4.22 -2.03 -2.58
CA LYS A 23 5.38 -2.58 -1.87
C LYS A 23 6.35 -3.30 -2.80
N THR A 24 5.85 -4.03 -3.79
CA THR A 24 6.69 -4.82 -4.72
C THR A 24 7.60 -3.96 -5.58
N VAL A 25 7.21 -2.72 -5.94
CA VAL A 25 8.06 -1.84 -6.76
C VAL A 25 9.35 -1.43 -6.03
N ASP A 26 9.37 -1.48 -4.69
CA ASP A 26 10.54 -1.17 -3.84
C ASP A 26 11.35 0.04 -4.31
N VAL A 27 10.62 1.15 -4.55
CA VAL A 27 11.18 2.43 -5.03
C VAL A 27 12.26 2.97 -4.11
N GLY A 28 12.15 2.70 -2.81
CA GLY A 28 13.11 3.13 -1.81
C GLY A 28 14.45 2.41 -1.94
N HIS A 29 14.44 1.08 -2.07
CA HIS A 29 15.67 0.32 -2.31
C HIS A 29 16.31 0.66 -3.65
N THR A 30 15.50 0.76 -4.70
CA THR A 30 15.98 1.13 -6.04
C THR A 30 16.68 2.49 -6.03
N ALA A 31 16.09 3.49 -5.35
CA ALA A 31 16.72 4.80 -5.20
C ALA A 31 17.96 4.76 -4.30
N ALA A 32 17.92 4.05 -3.17
CA ALA A 32 19.03 3.98 -2.22
C ALA A 32 20.31 3.37 -2.81
N THR A 33 20.17 2.46 -3.77
CA THR A 33 21.28 1.72 -4.41
C THR A 33 21.78 2.37 -5.70
N ALA A 34 21.08 3.38 -6.23
CA ALA A 34 21.36 3.99 -7.53
C ALA A 34 22.79 4.58 -7.68
N ALA A 35 23.46 4.93 -6.57
CA ALA A 35 24.81 5.47 -6.56
C ALA A 35 25.81 4.62 -5.76
N ASP A 36 25.56 3.31 -5.57
CA ASP A 36 26.54 2.42 -4.93
C ASP A 36 27.84 2.26 -5.75
N GLY A 37 27.83 2.62 -7.03
CA GLY A 37 29.03 2.74 -7.86
C GLY A 37 29.91 3.96 -7.56
N LEU A 38 29.52 4.84 -6.64
CA LEU A 38 30.24 6.07 -6.28
C LEU A 38 30.59 6.12 -4.78
N PRO A 39 31.38 5.15 -4.25
CA PRO A 39 31.64 5.03 -2.82
C PRO A 39 32.31 6.26 -2.23
N GLY A 40 31.78 6.75 -1.10
CA GLY A 40 32.30 7.92 -0.38
C GLY A 40 31.90 9.27 -0.96
N SER A 41 31.14 9.28 -2.07
CA SER A 41 30.64 10.53 -2.66
C SER A 41 29.43 11.08 -1.89
N THR A 42 29.26 12.40 -1.93
CA THR A 42 28.02 13.06 -1.46
C THR A 42 26.80 12.52 -2.21
N THR A 43 26.94 12.14 -3.47
CA THR A 43 25.86 11.51 -4.25
C THR A 43 25.42 10.19 -3.64
N GLN A 44 26.35 9.32 -3.25
CA GLN A 44 26.02 8.05 -2.57
C GLN A 44 25.28 8.30 -1.25
N TRP A 45 25.69 9.30 -0.47
CA TRP A 45 24.97 9.67 0.74
C TRP A 45 23.56 10.21 0.42
N ALA A 46 23.44 11.08 -0.57
CA ALA A 46 22.18 11.72 -0.93
C ALA A 46 21.15 10.70 -1.42
N VAL A 47 21.53 9.74 -2.27
CA VAL A 47 20.61 8.72 -2.76
C VAL A 47 20.14 7.79 -1.64
N ARG A 48 20.98 7.49 -0.63
CA ARG A 48 20.58 6.73 0.55
C ARG A 48 19.54 7.46 1.39
N LEU A 49 19.73 8.77 1.60
CA LEU A 49 18.76 9.61 2.31
C LEU A 49 17.43 9.67 1.56
N VAL A 50 17.47 9.94 0.25
CA VAL A 50 16.27 10.00 -0.60
C VAL A 50 15.56 8.65 -0.64
N GLY A 51 16.30 7.55 -0.80
CA GLY A 51 15.75 6.19 -0.80
C GLY A 51 15.02 5.87 0.49
N GLY A 52 15.61 6.20 1.65
CA GLY A 52 14.94 6.03 2.95
C GLY A 52 13.66 6.87 3.09
N HIS A 53 13.65 8.09 2.55
CA HIS A 53 12.45 8.92 2.53
C HIS A 53 11.36 8.32 1.62
N LEU A 54 11.73 7.81 0.45
CA LEU A 54 10.81 7.15 -0.47
C LEU A 54 10.21 5.86 0.13
N THR A 55 10.98 5.06 0.86
CA THR A 55 10.45 3.91 1.62
C THR A 55 9.36 4.36 2.59
N THR A 56 9.63 5.40 3.38
CA THR A 56 8.66 5.92 4.36
C THR A 56 7.35 6.37 3.70
N LEU A 57 7.44 7.04 2.55
CA LEU A 57 6.25 7.48 1.80
C LEU A 57 5.49 6.30 1.20
N ALA A 58 6.19 5.32 0.61
CA ALA A 58 5.58 4.12 0.05
C ALA A 58 4.82 3.31 1.12
N ASP A 59 5.42 3.13 2.30
CA ASP A 59 4.78 2.47 3.43
C ASP A 59 3.53 3.21 3.91
N ALA A 60 3.58 4.55 3.98
CA ALA A 60 2.43 5.36 4.36
C ALA A 60 1.28 5.24 3.36
N ILE A 61 1.57 5.23 2.05
CA ILE A 61 0.55 5.02 1.01
C ILE A 61 -0.05 3.63 1.14
N ALA A 62 0.79 2.59 1.23
CA ALA A 62 0.34 1.21 1.37
C ALA A 62 -0.53 1.02 2.63
N ALA A 63 -0.17 1.65 3.74
CA ALA A 63 -0.94 1.65 4.98
C ALA A 63 -2.30 2.36 4.83
N ASN A 64 -2.35 3.51 4.15
CA ASN A 64 -3.61 4.23 3.90
C ASN A 64 -4.54 3.43 2.98
N VAL A 65 -3.99 2.79 1.95
CA VAL A 65 -4.73 1.87 1.07
C VAL A 65 -5.31 0.71 1.89
N MET A 66 -4.51 0.01 2.70
CA MET A 66 -5.03 -1.06 3.59
C MET A 66 -6.13 -0.57 4.53
N LYS A 67 -5.99 0.63 5.11
CA LYS A 67 -7.03 1.22 5.99
C LYS A 67 -8.36 1.38 5.25
N MET A 68 -8.35 1.82 3.99
CA MET A 68 -9.57 1.89 3.17
C MET A 68 -10.24 0.51 3.04
N GLY A 69 -9.45 -0.54 2.78
CA GLY A 69 -9.96 -1.91 2.66
C GLY A 69 -10.56 -2.43 3.97
N SER A 70 -9.92 -2.15 5.11
CA SER A 70 -10.44 -2.52 6.43
C SER A 70 -11.75 -1.80 6.77
N ALA A 71 -11.87 -0.52 6.41
CA ALA A 71 -13.09 0.27 6.65
C ALA A 71 -14.26 -0.27 5.81
N VAL A 72 -13.99 -0.63 4.55
CA VAL A 72 -15.00 -1.22 3.66
C VAL A 72 -15.41 -2.63 4.10
N ARG A 73 -14.47 -3.47 4.52
CA ARG A 73 -14.77 -4.81 5.06
C ARG A 73 -15.61 -4.71 6.35
N GLY A 74 -15.25 -3.80 7.26
CA GLY A 74 -16.01 -3.54 8.48
C GLY A 74 -17.43 -3.03 8.22
N ALA A 75 -17.62 -2.23 7.18
CA ALA A 75 -18.96 -1.84 6.73
C ALA A 75 -19.75 -3.06 6.21
N GLY A 76 -19.12 -3.91 5.39
CA GLY A 76 -19.74 -5.14 4.87
C GLY A 76 -20.15 -6.14 5.96
N ASP A 77 -19.37 -6.24 7.05
CA ASP A 77 -19.68 -7.11 8.20
C ASP A 77 -20.78 -6.52 9.10
N THR A 78 -20.90 -5.20 9.18
CA THR A 78 -21.92 -4.51 9.98
C THR A 78 -23.30 -4.58 9.33
N PHE A 79 -23.38 -4.63 8.01
CA PHE A 79 -24.62 -4.89 7.27
C PHE A 79 -24.83 -6.39 7.05
N GLN A 80 -24.95 -7.18 8.13
CA GLN A 80 -25.46 -8.56 8.02
C GLN A 80 -26.88 -8.53 7.45
N VAL A 81 -27.09 -9.05 6.24
CA VAL A 81 -28.43 -9.36 5.72
C VAL A 81 -28.56 -10.87 5.65
N VAL A 82 -29.56 -11.35 6.39
CA VAL A 82 -30.12 -12.70 6.30
C VAL A 82 -30.37 -13.02 4.83
N VAL A 83 -29.71 -14.06 4.32
CA VAL A 83 -30.12 -14.68 3.05
C VAL A 83 -31.50 -15.26 3.31
N CYS A 84 -32.54 -14.54 2.88
CA CYS A 84 -33.87 -15.12 2.74
C CYS A 84 -33.88 -15.84 1.39
N ARG A 85 -33.41 -17.09 1.39
CA ARG A 85 -33.83 -18.10 0.41
C ARG A 85 -33.66 -19.51 0.97
#